data_AF-A0A7K2KVW7-F1
#
_entry.id   AF-A0A7K2KVW7-F1
#
_cell.length_a   1.000
_cell.length_b   1.000
_cell.length_c   1.000
_cell.angle_alpha   90.00
_cell.angle_beta   90.00
_cell.angle_gamma   90.00
#
_symmetry.space_group_name_H-M   'P 1'
#
loop_
_entity.id
_entity.type
_entity.pdbx_description
1 polymer ?
#
loop_
_entity_poly.entity_id
_entity_poly.type
_entity_poly.pdbx_seq_one_letter_code
_entity_poly.pdbx_strand_id
1 'polypeptide(L)' 'TLPRHAAYLHQRTAGRIGSLTRLIRQAAINAIHDGTERITKTSLDTIRLDHLAETHHRPTTPRR' A
#
# COMPACT_ATOMS: atom_id res chain seq x y z
N THR A 1 8.92 12.05 -4.17
CA THR A 1 9.02 11.65 -2.75
C THR A 1 7.74 10.94 -2.35
N LEU A 2 7.80 10.02 -1.38
CA LEU A 2 6.66 9.21 -0.90
C LEU A 2 5.35 10.00 -0.66
N PRO A 3 5.36 11.20 -0.05
CA PRO A 3 4.15 11.99 0.17
C PRO A 3 3.40 12.37 -1.11
N ARG A 4 4.08 12.46 -2.26
CA ARG A 4 3.41 12.71 -3.56
C ARG A 4 2.50 11.57 -4.01
N HIS A 5 2.65 10.39 -3.42
CA HIS A 5 1.83 9.21 -3.70
C HIS A 5 0.75 8.98 -2.64
N ALA A 6 0.39 9.98 -1.83
CA ALA A 6 -0.59 9.85 -0.74
C ALA A 6 -1.92 9.22 -1.18
N ALA A 7 -2.50 9.67 -2.30
CA ALA A 7 -3.75 9.11 -2.83
C ALA A 7 -3.62 7.62 -3.19
N TYR A 8 -2.51 7.24 -3.82
CA TYR A 8 -2.21 5.86 -4.17
C TYR A 8 -2.00 4.99 -2.92
N LEU A 9 -1.24 5.47 -1.94
CA LEU A 9 -1.01 4.77 -0.67
C LEU A 9 -2.31 4.57 0.11
N HIS A 10 -3.15 5.60 0.17
CA HIS A 10 -4.47 5.52 0.77
C HIS A 10 -5.35 4.48 0.07
N GLN A 11 -5.44 4.53 -1.27
CA GLN A 11 -6.21 3.56 -2.06
C GLN A 11 -5.71 2.13 -1.84
N ARG A 12 -4.40 1.90 -1.91
CA ARG A 12 -3.81 0.58 -1.84
C ARG A 12 -3.81 -0.02 -0.43
N THR A 13 -3.99 0.80 0.59
CA THR A 13 -4.11 0.37 1.99
C THR A 13 -5.55 0.41 2.51
N ALA A 14 -6.51 0.82 1.66
CA ALA A 14 -7.89 1.12 2.03
C ALA A 14 -7.99 2.09 3.22
N GLY A 15 -7.05 3.05 3.32
CA GLY A 15 -6.99 4.03 4.40
C GLY A 15 -6.53 3.49 5.76
N ARG A 16 -6.04 2.24 5.83
CA ARG A 16 -5.66 1.61 7.11
C ARG A 16 -4.19 1.82 7.41
N ILE A 17 -3.93 2.51 8.51
CA ILE A 17 -2.57 2.82 8.97
C ILE A 17 -1.72 1.56 9.21
N GLY A 18 -2.31 0.48 9.72
CA GLY A 18 -1.61 -0.79 9.90
C GLY A 18 -1.18 -1.44 8.57
N SER A 19 -2.02 -1.35 7.53
CA SER A 19 -1.67 -1.80 6.18
C SER A 19 -0.59 -0.90 5.56
N LEU A 20 -0.64 0.41 5.80
CA LEU A 20 0.39 1.35 5.36
C LEU A 20 1.75 1.05 6.00
N THR A 21 1.79 0.89 7.33
CA THR A 21 3.03 0.58 8.05
C THR A 21 3.67 -0.71 7.54
N ARG A 22 2.87 -1.76 7.32
CA ARG A 22 3.37 -3.02 6.76
C ARG A 22 3.90 -2.85 5.34
N LEU A 23 3.17 -2.12 4.50
CA LEU A 23 3.58 -1.85 3.11
C LEU A 23 4.93 -1.13 3.05
N ILE A 24 5.06 -0.03 3.79
CA ILE A 24 6.28 0.79 3.79
C ILE A 24 7.45 0.00 4.37
N ARG A 25 7.24 -0.78 5.42
CA ARG A 25 8.28 -1.64 6.01
C ARG A 25 8.79 -2.66 5.00
N GLN A 26 7.90 -3.39 4.33
CA GLN A 26 8.32 -4.39 3.35
C GLN A 26 9.03 -3.75 2.16
N ALA A 27 8.57 -2.57 1.71
CA ALA A 27 9.22 -1.83 0.63
C ALA A 27 10.62 -1.36 1.01
N ALA A 28 10.81 -0.91 2.26
CA ALA A 28 12.12 -0.53 2.77
C ALA A 28 13.07 -1.74 2.84
N ILE A 29 12.59 -2.88 3.35
CA ILE A 29 13.37 -4.13 3.40
C ILE A 29 13.82 -4.54 1.99
N ASN A 30 12.90 -4.53 1.02
CA ASN A 30 13.24 -4.87 -0.36
C ASN A 30 14.26 -3.88 -0.96
N ALA A 31 14.08 -2.57 -0.72
CA ALA A 31 14.99 -1.53 -1.20
C ALA A 31 16.41 -1.62 -0.62
N ILE A 32 16.54 -2.19 0.59
CA ILE A 32 17.84 -2.51 1.20
C ILE A 32 18.45 -3.74 0.53
N HIS A 33 17.65 -4.80 0.33
CA HIS A 33 18.13 -6.04 -0.30
C HIS A 33 18.53 -5.88 -1.77
N ASP A 34 17.82 -5.05 -2.52
CA ASP A 34 18.13 -4.77 -3.93
C ASP A 34 19.18 -3.65 -4.11
N GLY A 35 19.61 -3.01 -3.03
CA GLY A 35 20.61 -1.94 -3.02
C GLY A 35 20.14 -0.62 -3.65
N THR A 36 18.85 -0.47 -3.98
CA THR A 36 18.32 0.74 -4.60
C THR A 36 18.12 1.89 -3.62
N GLU A 37 18.00 1.58 -2.32
CA GLU A 37 17.73 2.52 -1.23
C GLU A 37 16.54 3.47 -1.52
N ARG A 38 15.61 3.03 -2.38
CA ARG A 38 14.51 3.84 -2.90
C ARG A 38 13.19 3.10 -2.93
N ILE A 39 12.19 3.70 -2.28
CA ILE A 39 10.81 3.24 -2.39
C ILE A 39 10.14 3.94 -3.58
N THR A 40 9.69 3.13 -4.54
CA THR A 40 9.01 3.59 -5.75
C THR A 40 7.60 3.01 -5.81
N LYS A 41 6.73 3.59 -6.64
CA LYS A 41 5.40 3.03 -6.87
C LYS A 41 5.49 1.56 -7.34
N THR A 42 6.45 1.29 -8.24
CA THR A 42 6.71 -0.06 -8.74
C THR A 42 7.15 -1.02 -7.65
N SER A 43 8.07 -0.63 -6.76
CA SER A 43 8.51 -1.51 -5.66
C SER A 43 7.43 -1.71 -4.60
N LEU A 44 6.52 -0.74 -4.45
CA LEU A 44 5.31 -0.97 -3.68
C LEU A 44 4.46 -2.03 -4.39
N ASP A 45 4.18 -1.92 -5.70
CA ASP A 45 3.26 -2.78 -6.48
C ASP A 45 3.61 -4.28 -6.44
N THR A 46 4.87 -4.63 -6.17
CA THR A 46 5.29 -6.02 -5.99
C THR A 46 4.90 -6.63 -4.64
N ILE A 47 4.61 -5.80 -3.64
CA ILE A 47 4.30 -6.23 -2.27
C ILE A 47 2.82 -6.57 -2.15
N ARG A 48 2.52 -7.84 -1.86
CA ARG A 48 1.16 -8.30 -1.54
C ARG A 48 0.75 -7.83 -0.16
N LEU A 49 -0.36 -7.12 -0.09
CA LEU A 49 -1.05 -6.83 1.16
C LEU A 49 -2.17 -7.84 1.33
N ASP A 50 -2.08 -8.70 2.36
CA ASP A 50 -3.13 -9.67 2.72
C ASP A 50 -4.56 -9.15 2.54
N HIS A 51 -5.36 -10.05 1.95
CA HIS A 51 -6.72 -9.95 1.41
C HIS A 51 -7.77 -9.29 2.33
N LEU A 52 -7.48 -9.11 3.62
CA LEU A 52 -8.34 -8.33 4.52
C LEU A 52 -8.40 -6.85 4.11
N ALA A 53 -7.48 -6.35 3.28
CA ALA A 53 -7.55 -5.03 2.63
C ALA A 53 -8.43 -4.99 1.38
N GLU A 54 -8.55 -6.11 0.69
CA GLU A 54 -9.32 -6.24 -0.56
C GLU A 54 -10.80 -6.49 -0.29
N THR A 55 -11.17 -7.10 0.84
CA THR A 55 -12.55 -7.52 1.15
C THR A 55 -13.57 -6.40 1.35
N HIS A 56 -13.15 -5.14 1.54
CA HIS A 56 -14.10 -4.01 1.66
C HIS A 56 -14.29 -3.22 0.36
N HIS A 57 -13.79 -3.70 -0.78
CA HIS A 57 -14.26 -3.28 -2.10
C HIS A 57 -15.64 -3.88 -2.42
N ARG A 58 -16.60 -3.78 -1.48
CA ARG A 58 -18.00 -3.94 -1.81
C ARG A 58 -18.62 -2.56 -1.74
N PRO A 59 -19.02 -1.95 -2.86
CA PRO A 59 -19.79 -0.72 -2.81
C PRO A 59 -21.08 -1.06 -2.05
N THR A 60 -21.22 -0.51 -0.85
CA THR A 60 -22.50 -0.49 -0.15
C THR A 60 -23.39 0.43 -0.96
N THR A 61 -24.21 -0.15 -1.84
CA THR A 61 -25.32 0.54 -2.48
C THR A 61 -26.17 1.18 -1.38
N PRO A 62 -26.33 2.51 -1.34
CA PRO A 62 -27.24 3.12 -0.39
C PRO A 62 -28.66 2.74 -0.82
N ARG A 63 -29.31 1.87 -0.04
CA ARG A 63 -30.74 1.62 -0.20
C ARG A 63 -31.48 2.89 0.22
N ARG A 64 -32.09 3.55 -0.76
CA ARG A 64 -33.13 4.56 -0.56
C ARG A 64 -34.36 3.93 0.09
#